data_AF-A0AA87ZXF9-F1
#
_entry.id   AF-A0AA87ZXF9-F1
#
_cell.length_a   1.000
_cell.length_b   1.000
_cell.length_c   1.000
_cell.angle_alpha   90.00
_cell.angle_beta   90.00
_cell.angle_gamma   90.00
#
_symmetry.space_group_name_H-M   'P 1'
#
loop_
_entity.id
_entity.type
_entity.pdbx_description
1 polymer ?
#
loop_
_entity_poly.entity_id
_entity_poly.type
_entity_poly.pdbx_seq_one_letter_code
_entity_poly.pdbx_strand_id
1 'polypeptide(L)'
;MKAPEFEGPSDPIAVDDRLIDIQVILDFMRLTEQEKVLCASFALKKDVRHWWMTVQRRRDATTISWQDFVTKFRTMYYNREVLAVQQDEFTNLKQGSMTVMEAVKKFEQLARLCPELIPNEIEKVR
;
A
#
# COMPACT_ATOMS: atom_id res chain seq x y z
N MET A 1 -12.61 -18.36 -13.21
CA MET A 1 -11.54 -17.39 -12.93
C MET A 1 -11.06 -17.63 -11.51
N LYS A 2 -9.78 -17.97 -11.32
CA LYS A 2 -9.20 -18.17 -9.99
C LYS A 2 -8.67 -16.82 -9.52
N ALA A 3 -9.27 -16.24 -8.47
CA ALA A 3 -8.75 -15.02 -7.87
C ALA A 3 -7.35 -15.29 -7.33
N PRO A 4 -6.36 -14.43 -7.61
CA PRO A 4 -4.99 -14.68 -7.19
C PRO A 4 -4.94 -14.75 -5.66
N GLU A 5 -4.09 -15.61 -5.11
CA GLU A 5 -4.04 -15.92 -3.68
C GLU A 5 -3.09 -14.97 -2.95
N PHE A 6 -3.37 -14.67 -1.68
CA PHE A 6 -2.54 -13.80 -0.85
C PHE A 6 -1.93 -14.64 0.28
N GLU A 7 -0.62 -14.86 0.21
CA GLU A 7 0.21 -15.44 1.28
C GLU A 7 1.19 -14.35 1.73
N GLY A 8 1.17 -13.95 3.01
CA GLY A 8 2.12 -12.97 3.56
C GLY A 8 3.52 -13.56 3.72
N PRO A 9 4.49 -12.83 4.31
CA PRO A 9 4.85 -11.44 4.06
C PRO A 9 5.66 -11.41 2.76
N SER A 10 4.96 -11.41 1.63
CA SER A 10 5.59 -11.22 0.33
C SER A 10 5.94 -9.74 0.20
N ASP A 11 7.10 -9.43 -0.37
CA ASP A 11 7.61 -8.09 -0.69
C ASP A 11 6.59 -6.95 -0.56
N PRO A 12 6.81 -5.98 0.35
CA PRO A 12 5.88 -4.88 0.55
C PRO A 12 5.56 -4.09 -0.73
N ILE A 13 6.44 -4.08 -1.73
CA ILE A 13 6.20 -3.48 -3.05
C ILE A 13 5.22 -4.35 -3.86
N ALA A 14 5.41 -5.67 -3.85
CA ALA A 14 4.51 -6.60 -4.54
C ALA A 14 3.09 -6.59 -3.96
N VAL A 15 2.94 -6.36 -2.65
CA VAL A 15 1.63 -6.15 -2.01
C VAL A 15 0.95 -4.89 -2.53
N ASP A 16 1.72 -3.82 -2.70
CA ASP A 16 1.23 -2.53 -3.13
C ASP A 16 0.89 -2.50 -4.64
N ASP A 17 1.77 -3.04 -5.49
CA ASP A 17 1.53 -3.18 -6.92
C ASP A 17 0.24 -3.99 -7.18
N ARG A 18 0.01 -5.02 -6.37
CA ARG A 18 -1.22 -5.81 -6.48
C ARG A 18 -2.46 -5.08 -6.00
N LEU A 19 -2.34 -4.21 -4.99
CA LEU A 19 -3.44 -3.37 -4.56
C LEU A 19 -3.79 -2.33 -5.63
N ILE A 20 -2.79 -1.83 -6.37
CA ILE A 20 -2.98 -0.99 -7.55
C ILE A 20 -3.70 -1.77 -8.66
N ASP A 21 -3.28 -2.99 -8.98
CA ASP A 21 -3.94 -3.82 -10.00
C ASP A 21 -5.42 -4.05 -9.67
N ILE A 22 -5.72 -4.36 -8.41
CA ILE A 22 -7.10 -4.50 -7.92
C ILE A 22 -7.83 -3.18 -8.09
N GLN A 23 -7.22 -2.05 -7.70
CA GLN A 23 -7.86 -0.74 -7.79
C GLN A 23 -8.24 -0.37 -9.23
N VAL A 24 -7.34 -0.62 -10.19
CA VAL A 24 -7.58 -0.38 -11.62
C VAL A 24 -8.80 -1.19 -12.11
N ILE A 25 -8.91 -2.46 -11.71
CA ILE A 25 -10.04 -3.32 -12.08
C ILE A 25 -11.35 -2.82 -11.47
N LEU A 26 -11.34 -2.42 -10.19
CA LEU A 26 -12.53 -1.91 -9.51
C LEU A 26 -13.01 -0.57 -10.09
N ASP A 27 -12.06 0.30 -10.46
CA ASP A 27 -12.35 1.57 -11.14
C ASP A 27 -12.90 1.35 -12.55
N PHE A 28 -12.34 0.39 -13.30
CA PHE A 28 -12.88 -0.02 -14.60
C PHE A 28 -14.33 -0.50 -14.49
N MET A 29 -14.65 -1.25 -13.42
CA MET A 29 -16.01 -1.69 -13.12
C MET A 29 -16.92 -0.58 -12.56
N ARG A 30 -16.38 0.62 -12.31
CA ARG A 30 -17.08 1.80 -11.77
C ARG A 30 -17.77 1.53 -10.42
N LEU A 31 -17.12 0.74 -9.58
CA LEU A 31 -17.64 0.45 -8.25
C LEU A 31 -17.59 1.70 -7.36
N THR A 32 -18.62 1.86 -6.53
CA THR A 32 -18.64 2.83 -5.44
C THR A 32 -17.56 2.52 -4.41
N GLU A 33 -17.18 3.52 -3.61
CA GLU A 33 -16.18 3.35 -2.55
C GLU A 33 -16.52 2.18 -1.61
N GLN A 34 -17.80 2.02 -1.25
CA GLN A 34 -18.25 0.91 -0.41
C GLN A 34 -18.13 -0.45 -1.12
N GLU A 35 -18.51 -0.53 -2.40
CA GLU A 35 -18.39 -1.76 -3.19
C GLU A 35 -16.93 -2.17 -3.36
N LYS A 36 -16.02 -1.21 -3.56
CA LYS A 36 -14.57 -1.46 -3.61
C LYS A 36 -14.08 -2.12 -2.31
N VAL A 37 -14.43 -1.54 -1.16
CA VAL A 37 -14.05 -2.08 0.17
C VAL A 37 -14.63 -3.47 0.39
N LEU A 38 -15.89 -3.70 0.02
CA LEU A 38 -16.51 -5.02 0.10
C LEU A 38 -15.78 -6.04 -0.77
N CYS A 39 -15.56 -5.74 -2.05
CA CYS A 39 -14.85 -6.61 -2.99
C CYS A 39 -13.43 -6.94 -2.50
N ALA A 40 -12.66 -5.94 -2.07
CA ALA A 40 -11.31 -6.18 -1.55
C ALA A 40 -11.33 -6.99 -0.25
N SER A 41 -12.29 -6.75 0.65
CA SER A 41 -12.45 -7.54 1.88
C SER A 41 -12.74 -9.02 1.61
N PHE A 42 -13.47 -9.33 0.53
CA PHE A 42 -13.71 -10.71 0.09
C PHE A 42 -12.46 -11.38 -0.46
N ALA A 43 -11.52 -10.62 -1.03
CA ALA A 43 -10.25 -11.14 -1.52
C ALA A 43 -9.24 -11.43 -0.41
N LEU A 44 -9.46 -10.94 0.81
CA LEU A 44 -8.58 -11.18 1.95
C LEU A 44 -8.62 -12.64 2.41
N LYS A 45 -7.45 -13.21 2.68
CA LYS A 45 -7.29 -14.59 3.16
C LYS A 45 -6.57 -14.65 4.51
N LYS A 46 -6.69 -15.81 5.18
CA LYS A 46 -5.96 -16.18 6.41
C LYS A 46 -6.04 -15.08 7.48
N ASP A 47 -4.90 -14.69 8.05
CA ASP A 47 -4.81 -13.78 9.20
C ASP A 47 -5.30 -12.36 8.88
N VAL A 48 -5.14 -11.92 7.64
CA VAL A 48 -5.56 -10.58 7.22
C VAL A 48 -7.09 -10.48 7.13
N ARG A 49 -7.76 -11.58 6.78
CA ARG A 49 -9.23 -11.64 6.85
C ARG A 49 -9.73 -11.54 8.30
N HIS A 50 -9.10 -12.25 9.23
CA HIS A 50 -9.46 -12.19 10.65
C HIS A 50 -9.20 -10.81 11.27
N TRP A 51 -8.08 -10.19 10.93
CA TRP A 51 -7.78 -8.82 11.32
C TRP A 51 -8.82 -7.84 10.76
N TRP A 52 -9.16 -7.93 9.47
CA TRP A 52 -10.15 -7.04 8.84
C TRP A 52 -11.53 -7.17 9.49
N MET A 53 -11.99 -8.40 9.79
CA MET A 53 -13.23 -8.62 10.54
C MET A 53 -13.22 -7.94 11.91
N THR A 54 -12.06 -7.85 12.57
CA THR A 54 -11.93 -7.14 13.85
C THR A 54 -12.04 -5.64 13.67
N VAL A 55 -11.49 -5.09 12.58
CA VAL A 55 -11.65 -3.67 12.20
C VAL A 55 -13.11 -3.34 11.92
N GLN A 56 -13.81 -4.18 11.14
CA GLN A 56 -15.24 -4.03 10.81
C GLN A 56 -16.17 -4.17 12.02
N ARG A 57 -15.73 -4.82 13.10
CA ARG A 57 -16.51 -4.87 14.35
C ARG A 57 -16.38 -3.60 15.19
N ARG A 58 -15.27 -2.86 15.02
CA ARG A 58 -14.98 -1.62 15.78
C ARG A 58 -15.45 -0.36 15.06
N ARG A 59 -15.70 -0.43 13.76
CA ARG A 59 -16.26 0.64 12.94
C ARG A 59 -17.24 0.04 11.95
N ASP A 60 -18.34 0.72 11.70
CA ASP A 60 -19.29 0.30 10.69
C ASP A 60 -18.58 0.27 9.32
N ALA A 61 -18.44 -0.92 8.73
CA ALA A 61 -17.68 -1.14 7.50
C ALA A 61 -18.23 -0.33 6.32
N THR A 62 -19.51 0.07 6.41
CA THR A 62 -20.23 0.90 5.45
C THR A 62 -19.76 2.36 5.40
N THR A 63 -19.02 2.80 6.43
CA THR A 63 -18.48 4.17 6.55
C THR A 63 -17.01 4.29 6.16
N ILE A 64 -16.34 3.16 5.89
CA ILE A 64 -14.92 3.14 5.54
C ILE A 64 -14.79 3.46 4.05
N SER A 65 -14.09 4.54 3.72
CA SER A 65 -13.75 4.89 2.33
C SER A 65 -12.75 3.88 1.75
N TRP A 66 -12.60 3.82 0.43
CA TRP A 66 -11.57 2.99 -0.17
C TRP A 66 -10.18 3.38 0.34
N GLN A 67 -9.91 4.69 0.42
CA GLN A 67 -8.63 5.20 0.91
C GLN A 67 -8.33 4.75 2.35
N ASP A 68 -9.34 4.78 3.24
CA ASP A 68 -9.18 4.30 4.61
C ASP A 68 -8.90 2.80 4.67
N PHE A 69 -9.54 2.01 3.80
CA PHE A 69 -9.25 0.58 3.65
C PHE A 69 -7.78 0.37 3.27
N VAL A 70 -7.30 1.06 2.22
CA VAL A 70 -5.93 0.94 1.74
C VAL A 70 -4.94 1.31 2.86
N THR A 71 -5.11 2.47 3.51
CA THR A 71 -4.22 2.89 4.60
C THR A 71 -4.17 1.84 5.72
N LYS A 72 -5.33 1.32 6.15
CA LYS A 72 -5.36 0.29 7.20
C LYS A 72 -4.71 -1.01 6.73
N PHE A 73 -5.04 -1.47 5.53
CA PHE A 73 -4.48 -2.69 4.96
C PHE A 73 -2.96 -2.60 4.89
N ARG A 74 -2.43 -1.47 4.41
CA ARG A 74 -1.01 -1.16 4.46
C ARG A 74 -0.47 -1.30 5.89
N THR A 75 -1.03 -0.64 6.89
CA THR A 75 -0.51 -0.74 8.28
C THR A 75 -0.48 -2.16 8.88
N MET A 76 -1.25 -3.11 8.33
CA MET A 76 -1.19 -4.51 8.72
C MET A 76 0.01 -5.26 8.11
N TYR A 77 0.42 -4.89 6.89
CA TYR A 77 1.57 -5.47 6.18
C TYR A 77 2.88 -4.73 6.46
N TYR A 78 2.84 -3.41 6.45
CA TYR A 78 3.94 -2.57 6.91
C TYR A 78 3.69 -2.29 8.39
N ASN A 79 4.22 -3.15 9.26
CA ASN A 79 4.30 -2.77 10.67
C ASN A 79 5.11 -1.45 10.77
N ARG A 80 4.91 -0.68 11.83
CA ARG A 80 5.60 0.61 12.01
C ARG A 80 7.12 0.51 11.90
N GLU A 81 7.69 -0.63 12.28
CA GLU A 81 9.12 -0.89 12.24
C GLU A 81 9.64 -1.02 10.81
N VAL A 82 8.93 -1.76 9.94
CA VAL A 82 9.26 -1.88 8.52
C VAL A 82 9.14 -0.53 7.82
N LEU A 83 8.09 0.25 8.12
CA LEU A 83 8.00 1.63 7.59
C LEU A 83 9.15 2.50 8.08
N ALA A 84 9.51 2.44 9.36
CA ALA A 84 10.62 3.23 9.90
C ALA A 84 11.95 2.86 9.23
N VAL A 85 12.19 1.58 8.94
CA VAL A 85 13.38 1.13 8.20
C VAL A 85 13.36 1.66 6.75
N GLN A 86 12.23 1.58 6.05
CA GLN A 86 12.11 2.10 4.68
C GLN A 86 12.24 3.64 4.64
N GLN A 87 11.71 4.35 5.63
CA GLN A 87 11.85 5.80 5.77
C GLN A 87 13.30 6.22 6.02
N ASP A 88 14.02 5.50 6.89
CA ASP A 88 15.45 5.72 7.13
C ASP A 88 16.28 5.44 5.88
N GLU A 89 15.97 4.35 5.17
CA GLU A 89 16.60 4.02 3.90
C GLU A 89 16.35 5.09 2.83
N PHE A 90 15.14 5.64 2.75
CA PHE A 90 14.81 6.73 1.82
C PHE A 90 15.55 8.03 2.14
N THR A 91 15.55 8.42 3.41
CA THR A 91 16.21 9.64 3.89
C THR A 91 17.72 9.57 3.67
N ASN A 92 18.30 8.37 3.81
CA ASN A 92 19.72 8.13 3.60
C ASN A 92 20.07 7.65 2.18
N LEU A 93 19.11 7.65 1.25
CA LEU A 93 19.34 7.17 -0.11
C LEU A 93 20.36 8.06 -0.82
N LYS A 94 21.53 7.49 -1.07
CA LYS A 94 22.59 8.08 -1.88
C LYS A 94 22.90 7.12 -3.01
N GLN A 95 23.22 7.66 -4.20
CA GLN A 95 23.61 6.84 -5.34
C GLN A 95 24.78 5.90 -4.97
N GLY A 96 25.80 6.39 -4.24
CA GLY A 96 26.93 5.57 -3.81
C GLY A 96 27.62 4.90 -5.01
N SER A 97 27.76 3.57 -4.95
CA SER A 97 28.30 2.74 -6.04
C SER A 97 27.24 2.28 -7.05
N MET A 98 25.96 2.66 -6.89
CA MET A 98 24.90 2.29 -7.81
C MET A 98 25.01 3.10 -9.11
N THR A 99 24.55 2.51 -10.22
CA THR A 99 24.30 3.27 -11.43
C THR A 99 23.15 4.26 -11.19
N VAL A 100 23.08 5.32 -12.02
CA VAL A 100 21.99 6.30 -11.96
C VAL A 100 20.63 5.61 -12.11
N MET A 101 20.51 4.62 -12.99
CA MET A 101 19.25 3.88 -13.20
C MET A 101 18.85 3.07 -11.97
N GLU A 102 19.80 2.42 -11.30
CA GLU A 102 19.51 1.66 -10.06
C GLU A 102 19.10 2.58 -8.92
N ALA A 103 19.76 3.74 -8.80
CA ALA A 103 19.41 4.75 -7.80
C ALA A 103 17.99 5.30 -8.03
N VAL A 104 17.64 5.62 -9.28
CA VAL A 104 16.29 6.08 -9.65
C VAL A 104 15.25 5.01 -9.35
N LYS A 105 15.48 3.75 -9.76
CA LYS A 105 14.57 2.64 -9.48
C LYS A 105 14.33 2.47 -7.97
N LYS A 106 15.39 2.56 -7.17
CA LYS A 106 15.31 2.44 -5.71
C LYS A 106 14.56 3.63 -5.08
N PHE A 107 14.79 4.84 -5.58
CA PHE A 107 14.03 6.02 -5.18
C PHE A 107 12.53 5.85 -5.48
N GLU A 108 12.16 5.42 -6.69
CA GLU A 108 10.76 5.22 -7.06
C GLU A 108 10.06 4.17 -6.18
N GLN A 109 10.76 3.08 -5.83
CA GLN A 109 10.23 2.04 -4.94
C GLN A 109 9.95 2.60 -3.54
N LEU A 110 10.93 3.27 -2.93
CA LEU A 110 10.79 3.83 -1.59
C LEU A 110 9.79 5.00 -1.55
N ALA A 111 9.72 5.80 -2.61
CA ALA A 111 8.74 6.88 -2.77
C ALA A 111 7.29 6.35 -2.78
N ARG A 112 7.05 5.16 -3.34
CA ARG A 112 5.73 4.50 -3.28
C ARG A 112 5.38 4.05 -1.87
N LEU A 113 6.36 3.56 -1.12
CA LEU A 113 6.18 3.05 0.24
C LEU A 113 6.02 4.17 1.29
N CYS A 114 6.69 5.31 1.07
CA CYS A 114 6.73 6.45 1.97
C CYS A 114 6.36 7.76 1.23
N PRO A 115 5.15 7.87 0.66
CA PRO A 115 4.75 9.04 -0.14
C PRO A 115 4.80 10.35 0.65
N GLU A 116 4.68 10.30 1.97
CA GLU A 116 4.82 11.44 2.88
C GLU A 116 6.23 12.04 2.92
N LEU A 117 7.26 11.30 2.48
CA LEU A 117 8.65 11.76 2.44
C LEU A 117 9.03 12.39 1.10
N ILE A 118 8.18 12.30 0.08
CA ILE A 118 8.41 12.98 -1.19
C ILE A 118 8.17 14.47 -0.96
N PRO A 119 9.19 15.34 -1.09
CA PRO A 119 8.97 16.77 -0.99
C PRO A 119 7.99 17.19 -2.08
N ASN A 120 6.91 17.86 -1.72
CA ASN A 120 6.10 18.55 -2.71
C ASN A 120 7.03 19.49 -3.47
N GLU A 121 6.99 19.47 -4.81
CA GLU A 121 7.81 20.31 -5.70
C GLU A 121 7.75 21.82 -5.37
N ILE A 122 6.82 22.23 -4.50
CA ILE A 122 6.65 23.58 -3.96
C ILE A 122 7.81 23.98 -3.00
N GLU A 123 8.51 23.06 -2.34
CA GLU A 123 9.58 23.39 -1.37
C GLU A 123 10.99 23.50 -1.99
N LYS A 124 11.17 23.17 -3.28
CA LYS A 124 12.48 23.31 -3.95
C LYS A 124 12.82 24.73 -4.43
N VAL A 125 11.93 25.70 -4.21
CA VAL A 125 12.18 27.11 -4.53
C VAL A 125 12.09 27.95 -3.25
N ARG A 126 13.15 27.91 -2.43
CA ARG A 126 13.44 28.99 -1.50
C ARG A 126 14.92 29.12 -1.20
#